data_AF-A0A931T073-F1
#
_entry.id   AF-A0A931T073-F1
#
_cell.length_a   1.000
_cell.length_b   1.000
_cell.length_c   1.000
_cell.angle_alpha   90.00
_cell.angle_beta   90.00
_cell.angle_gamma   90.00
#
_symmetry.space_group_name_H-M   'P 1'
#
loop_
_entity.id
_entity.type
_entity.pdbx_description
1 polymer ?
#
loop_
_entity_poly.entity_id
_entity_poly.type
_entity_poly.pdbx_seq_one_letter_code
_entity_poly.pdbx_strand_id
1 'polypeptide(L)'
;MKKLKPQDTDVLLKVMQMADVPQNLDAMQYVVFQFDFKDYEQFILECPPGSIRFNNVLRVAVFADNLGVLVDGGAIDPEILFELYPIPWQKLEPVINGMRRELLWPDLFDYFEKIGKQYQKWWEPKAKKIKLPEAPKIEARVPVRPVARPTLVQATRFARPGTGMPARPAAAAVARPGPRPVGLRPAGRPSGLAARPSRPAARPSRPAARRSRPTARRSRSAKSAAKRARASRSRKAGKAKKGRRR
;
A
#
# COMPACT_ATOMS: atom_id res chain seq x y z
N MET A 1 -11.56 -23.99 -3.96
CA MET A 1 -11.55 -22.59 -4.42
C MET A 1 -12.98 -22.18 -4.72
N LYS A 2 -13.41 -20.99 -4.29
CA LYS A 2 -14.73 -20.45 -4.65
C LYS A 2 -14.80 -20.24 -6.17
N LYS A 3 -15.97 -20.43 -6.78
CA LYS A 3 -16.16 -20.12 -8.20
C LYS A 3 -16.12 -18.60 -8.39
N LEU A 4 -15.16 -18.13 -9.18
CA LEU A 4 -15.04 -16.72 -9.61
C LEU A 4 -16.19 -16.37 -10.55
N LYS A 5 -16.83 -15.21 -10.33
CA LYS A 5 -17.77 -14.67 -11.32
C LYS A 5 -16.96 -14.11 -12.49
N PRO A 6 -17.50 -14.10 -13.71
CA PRO A 6 -16.80 -13.53 -14.87
C PRO A 6 -16.33 -12.09 -14.65
N GLN A 7 -17.15 -11.26 -14.01
CA GLN A 7 -16.81 -9.86 -13.70
C GLN A 7 -15.63 -9.74 -12.72
N ASP A 8 -15.58 -10.61 -11.70
CA ASP A 8 -14.48 -10.63 -10.73
C ASP A 8 -13.17 -11.03 -11.42
N THR A 9 -13.24 -11.95 -12.40
CA THR A 9 -12.08 -12.38 -13.19
C THR A 9 -11.48 -11.22 -14.00
N ASP A 10 -12.29 -10.39 -14.65
CA ASP A 10 -11.79 -9.27 -15.45
C ASP A 10 -11.07 -8.22 -14.58
N VAL A 11 -11.63 -7.93 -13.42
CA VAL A 11 -11.00 -7.02 -12.44
C VAL A 11 -9.69 -7.63 -11.95
N LEU A 12 -9.70 -8.92 -11.61
CA LEU A 12 -8.53 -9.61 -11.10
C LEU A 12 -7.40 -9.66 -12.14
N LEU A 13 -7.70 -9.95 -13.40
CA LEU A 13 -6.71 -9.95 -14.48
C LEU A 13 -6.05 -8.57 -14.66
N LYS A 14 -6.83 -7.48 -14.52
CA LYS A 14 -6.27 -6.12 -14.55
C LYS A 14 -5.39 -5.83 -13.34
N VAL A 15 -5.78 -6.29 -12.15
CA VAL A 15 -4.95 -6.20 -10.95
C VAL A 15 -3.63 -6.96 -11.12
N MET A 16 -3.67 -8.16 -11.70
CA MET A 16 -2.48 -8.95 -12.03
C MET A 16 -1.58 -8.22 -13.02
N GLN A 17 -2.12 -7.68 -14.10
CA GLN A 17 -1.35 -6.89 -15.06
C GLN A 17 -0.68 -5.67 -14.40
N MET A 18 -1.38 -4.98 -13.49
CA MET A 18 -0.78 -3.87 -12.75
C MET A 18 0.30 -4.34 -11.77
N ALA A 19 0.09 -5.47 -11.08
CA ALA A 19 1.06 -6.02 -10.15
C ALA A 19 2.35 -6.47 -10.85
N ASP A 20 2.23 -7.01 -12.07
CA ASP A 20 3.34 -7.54 -12.87
C ASP A 20 4.17 -6.46 -13.58
N VAL A 21 3.76 -5.19 -13.50
CA VAL A 21 4.58 -4.07 -13.96
C VAL A 21 5.93 -4.11 -13.22
N PRO A 22 7.09 -4.09 -13.90
CA PRO A 22 8.40 -4.31 -13.27
C PRO A 22 8.66 -3.45 -12.04
N GLN A 23 8.25 -2.18 -12.10
CA GLN A 23 8.42 -1.25 -10.98
C GLN A 23 7.57 -1.62 -9.75
N ASN A 24 6.44 -2.28 -9.93
CA ASN A 24 5.62 -2.78 -8.82
C ASN A 24 6.19 -4.08 -8.25
N LEU A 25 6.71 -4.97 -9.10
CA LEU A 25 7.43 -6.17 -8.65
C LEU A 25 8.68 -5.83 -7.85
N ASP A 26 9.52 -4.90 -8.34
CA ASP A 26 10.73 -4.46 -7.65
C ASP A 26 10.39 -3.84 -6.28
N ALA A 27 9.32 -3.04 -6.23
CA ALA A 27 8.86 -2.41 -4.99
C ALA A 27 8.32 -3.43 -3.99
N MET A 28 7.52 -4.40 -4.46
CA MET A 28 7.04 -5.50 -3.61
C MET A 28 8.20 -6.38 -3.11
N GLN A 29 9.16 -6.71 -3.98
CA GLN A 29 10.35 -7.46 -3.60
C GLN A 29 11.17 -6.71 -2.53
N TYR A 30 11.37 -5.40 -2.72
CA TYR A 30 12.03 -4.56 -1.73
C TYR A 30 11.31 -4.60 -0.38
N VAL A 31 9.99 -4.38 -0.34
CA VAL A 31 9.21 -4.41 0.91
C VAL A 31 9.21 -5.78 1.57
N VAL A 32 9.09 -6.86 0.77
CA VAL A 32 9.02 -8.22 1.30
C VAL A 32 10.37 -8.67 1.85
N PHE A 33 11.48 -8.42 1.16
CA PHE A 33 12.77 -9.03 1.49
C PHE A 33 13.80 -8.09 2.12
N GLN A 34 13.74 -6.79 1.83
CA GLN A 34 14.80 -5.84 2.21
C GLN A 34 14.33 -4.79 3.22
N PHE A 35 13.03 -4.55 3.32
CA PHE A 35 12.48 -3.58 4.26
C PHE A 35 12.42 -4.15 5.68
N ASP A 36 13.14 -3.49 6.59
CA ASP A 36 13.34 -3.86 7.99
C ASP A 36 13.26 -2.68 8.98
N PHE A 37 12.89 -1.48 8.51
CA PHE A 37 12.68 -0.30 9.34
C PHE A 37 11.56 -0.51 10.37
N LYS A 38 11.83 -0.18 11.63
CA LYS A 38 10.88 -0.34 12.75
C LYS A 38 10.12 0.93 13.09
N ASP A 39 10.62 2.08 12.62
CA ASP A 39 10.09 3.39 12.92
C ASP A 39 10.26 4.33 11.72
N TYR A 40 9.47 5.40 11.73
CA TYR A 40 9.43 6.37 10.64
C TYR A 40 10.67 7.27 10.61
N GLU A 41 11.27 7.57 11.75
CA GLU A 41 12.42 8.48 11.83
C GLU A 41 13.66 7.84 11.20
N GLN A 42 13.94 6.58 11.52
CA GLN A 42 14.99 5.81 10.87
C GLN A 42 14.72 5.70 9.37
N PHE A 43 13.47 5.40 9.00
CA PHE A 43 13.09 5.28 7.59
C PHE A 43 13.34 6.58 6.82
N ILE A 44 12.93 7.74 7.34
CA ILE A 44 13.08 9.01 6.61
C ILE A 44 14.54 9.50 6.55
N LEU A 45 15.35 9.17 7.56
CA LEU A 45 16.79 9.47 7.56
C LEU A 45 17.54 8.65 6.50
N GLU A 46 17.28 7.34 6.42
CA GLU A 46 17.97 6.46 5.46
C GLU A 46 17.36 6.50 4.05
N CYS A 47 16.05 6.73 3.96
CA CYS A 47 15.27 6.76 2.73
C CYS A 47 14.58 8.12 2.60
N PRO A 48 15.33 9.20 2.32
CA PRO A 48 14.74 10.53 2.21
C PRO A 48 13.70 10.57 1.07
N PRO A 49 12.73 11.51 1.13
CA PRO A 49 11.75 11.70 0.06
C PRO A 49 12.42 11.84 -1.30
N GLY A 50 11.90 11.13 -2.30
CA GLY A 50 12.46 11.08 -3.65
C GLY A 50 13.51 9.98 -3.88
N SER A 51 14.00 9.34 -2.82
CA SER A 51 14.84 8.14 -2.97
C SER A 51 14.05 6.96 -3.55
N ILE A 52 14.75 6.04 -4.23
CA ILE A 52 14.13 4.84 -4.81
C ILE A 52 13.46 3.98 -3.72
N ARG A 53 14.11 3.84 -2.55
CA ARG A 53 13.58 3.09 -1.40
C ARG A 53 12.28 3.70 -0.87
N PHE A 54 12.24 5.03 -0.73
CA PHE A 54 11.03 5.74 -0.33
C PHE A 54 9.89 5.54 -1.34
N ASN A 55 10.20 5.67 -2.64
CA ASN A 55 9.23 5.48 -3.72
C ASN A 55 8.69 4.04 -3.79
N ASN A 56 9.52 3.03 -3.47
CA ASN A 56 9.08 1.63 -3.41
C ASN A 56 8.05 1.43 -2.28
N VAL A 57 8.29 1.99 -1.10
CA VAL A 57 7.32 1.93 0.01
C VAL A 57 6.00 2.58 -0.38
N LEU A 58 6.04 3.79 -0.94
CA LEU A 58 4.83 4.48 -1.40
C LEU A 58 4.07 3.68 -2.45
N ARG A 59 4.78 3.10 -3.42
CA ARG A 59 4.17 2.33 -4.50
C ARG A 59 3.43 1.09 -3.97
N VAL A 60 4.03 0.37 -3.03
CA VAL A 60 3.37 -0.77 -2.36
C VAL A 60 2.18 -0.31 -1.53
N ALA A 61 2.32 0.77 -0.76
CA ALA A 61 1.24 1.31 0.06
C ALA A 61 0.05 1.74 -0.80
N VAL A 62 0.28 2.51 -1.87
CA VAL A 62 -0.76 2.94 -2.83
C VAL A 62 -1.41 1.75 -3.53
N PHE A 63 -0.61 0.76 -3.96
CA PHE A 63 -1.15 -0.44 -4.58
C PHE A 63 -2.08 -1.19 -3.62
N ALA A 64 -1.63 -1.46 -2.38
CA ALA A 64 -2.43 -2.14 -1.38
C ALA A 64 -3.66 -1.34 -0.94
N ASP A 65 -3.55 -0.01 -0.88
CA ASP A 65 -4.69 0.86 -0.58
C ASP A 65 -5.78 0.78 -1.65
N ASN A 66 -5.39 0.82 -2.92
CA ASN A 66 -6.31 0.62 -4.06
C ASN A 66 -6.96 -0.78 -4.04
N LEU A 67 -6.22 -1.83 -3.65
CA LEU A 67 -6.80 -3.14 -3.44
C LEU A 67 -7.86 -3.12 -2.33
N GLY A 68 -7.61 -2.36 -1.27
CA GLY A 68 -8.57 -2.20 -0.18
C GLY A 68 -9.85 -1.49 -0.59
N VAL A 69 -9.76 -0.49 -1.48
CA VAL A 69 -10.93 0.15 -2.08
C VAL A 69 -11.76 -0.87 -2.88
N LEU A 70 -11.12 -1.72 -3.67
CA LEU A 70 -11.81 -2.75 -4.47
C LEU A 70 -12.51 -3.80 -3.59
N VAL A 71 -11.87 -4.20 -2.48
CA VAL A 71 -12.47 -5.13 -1.51
C VAL A 71 -13.63 -4.50 -0.77
N ASP A 72 -13.48 -3.27 -0.27
CA ASP A 72 -14.52 -2.56 0.48
C ASP A 72 -15.76 -2.26 -0.40
N GLY A 73 -15.52 -1.94 -1.69
CA GLY A 73 -16.56 -1.79 -2.70
C GLY A 73 -17.21 -3.10 -3.15
N GLY A 74 -16.74 -4.26 -2.69
CA GLY A 74 -17.26 -5.58 -3.06
C GLY A 74 -16.95 -6.00 -4.49
N ALA A 75 -15.96 -5.37 -5.14
CA ALA A 75 -15.53 -5.71 -6.49
C ALA A 75 -14.63 -6.96 -6.52
N ILE A 76 -13.96 -7.28 -5.42
CA ILE A 76 -13.11 -8.46 -5.26
C ILE A 76 -13.39 -9.12 -3.91
N ASP A 77 -13.55 -10.45 -3.89
CA ASP A 77 -13.61 -11.21 -2.64
C ASP A 77 -12.23 -11.18 -1.95
N PRO A 78 -12.15 -10.77 -0.67
CA PRO A 78 -10.88 -10.60 0.03
C PRO A 78 -10.06 -11.89 0.12
N GLU A 79 -10.69 -13.06 0.21
CA GLU A 79 -9.96 -14.32 0.32
C GLU A 79 -9.22 -14.64 -0.98
N ILE A 80 -9.83 -14.36 -2.14
CA ILE A 80 -9.18 -14.53 -3.46
C ILE A 80 -7.96 -13.62 -3.56
N LEU A 81 -8.12 -12.36 -3.13
CA LEU A 81 -7.02 -11.40 -3.11
C LEU A 81 -5.86 -11.90 -2.23
N PHE A 82 -6.16 -12.41 -1.03
CA PHE A 82 -5.15 -12.84 -0.06
C PHE A 82 -4.40 -14.11 -0.48
N GLU A 83 -5.00 -14.97 -1.31
CA GLU A 83 -4.30 -16.11 -1.92
C GLU A 83 -3.27 -15.64 -2.96
N LEU A 84 -3.51 -14.51 -3.62
CA LEU A 84 -2.69 -14.03 -4.74
C LEU A 84 -1.61 -13.03 -4.31
N TYR A 85 -1.93 -12.18 -3.34
CA TYR A 85 -1.05 -11.09 -2.93
C TYR A 85 -0.74 -11.14 -1.44
N PRO A 86 0.54 -11.16 -1.06
CA PRO A 86 0.92 -10.89 0.33
C PRO A 86 0.64 -9.42 0.65
N ILE A 87 0.03 -9.16 1.81
CA ILE A 87 -0.29 -7.80 2.27
C ILE A 87 0.69 -7.44 3.41
N PRO A 88 1.78 -6.69 3.15
CA PRO A 88 2.86 -6.47 4.10
C PRO A 88 2.54 -5.39 5.16
N TRP A 89 1.29 -5.31 5.63
CA TRP A 89 0.85 -4.28 6.57
C TRP A 89 1.69 -4.24 7.84
N GLN A 90 1.98 -5.39 8.46
CA GLN A 90 2.78 -5.46 9.69
C GLN A 90 4.17 -4.82 9.56
N LYS A 91 4.76 -4.84 8.36
CA LYS A 91 6.05 -4.19 8.10
C LYS A 91 5.90 -2.69 7.91
N LEU A 92 4.89 -2.26 7.16
CA LEU A 92 4.74 -0.85 6.77
C LEU A 92 3.97 -0.01 7.80
N GLU A 93 3.22 -0.61 8.71
CA GLU A 93 2.43 0.05 9.76
C GLU A 93 3.21 1.14 10.52
N PRO A 94 4.40 0.90 11.11
CA PRO A 94 5.11 1.93 11.86
C PRO A 94 5.51 3.14 11.00
N VAL A 95 5.91 2.90 9.75
CA VAL A 95 6.27 3.96 8.81
C VAL A 95 5.04 4.76 8.37
N ILE A 96 3.95 4.08 8.01
CA ILE A 96 2.70 4.75 7.62
C ILE A 96 2.12 5.58 8.77
N ASN A 97 2.16 5.06 10.00
CA ASN A 97 1.73 5.81 11.18
C ASN A 97 2.60 7.06 11.43
N GLY A 98 3.90 6.99 11.17
CA GLY A 98 4.75 8.18 11.22
C GLY A 98 4.44 9.19 10.11
N MET A 99 4.21 8.73 8.89
CA MET A 99 3.78 9.59 7.78
C MET A 99 2.46 10.32 8.08
N ARG A 100 1.48 9.63 8.69
CA ARG A 100 0.21 10.25 9.12
C ARG A 100 0.43 11.39 10.10
N ARG A 101 1.37 11.22 11.05
CA ARG A 101 1.71 12.25 12.04
C ARG A 101 2.42 13.44 11.38
N GLU A 102 3.41 13.18 10.53
CA GLU A 102 4.21 14.22 9.87
C GLU A 102 3.37 15.05 8.89
N LEU A 103 2.55 14.40 8.08
CA LEU A 103 1.72 15.05 7.05
C LEU A 103 0.38 15.59 7.58
N LEU A 104 0.07 15.35 8.86
CA LEU A 104 -1.22 15.67 9.48
C LEU A 104 -2.43 15.07 8.71
N TRP A 105 -2.24 13.89 8.12
CA TRP A 105 -3.25 13.18 7.32
C TRP A 105 -3.61 11.86 8.01
N PRO A 106 -4.57 11.87 8.96
CA PRO A 106 -4.89 10.68 9.77
C PRO A 106 -5.43 9.52 8.93
N ASP A 107 -6.08 9.82 7.80
CA ASP A 107 -6.72 8.82 6.93
C ASP A 107 -5.79 8.29 5.82
N LEU A 108 -4.50 8.64 5.84
CA LEU A 108 -3.55 8.18 4.83
C LEU A 108 -3.47 6.64 4.86
N PHE A 109 -3.77 5.99 3.74
CA PHE A 109 -3.76 4.54 3.58
C PHE A 109 -4.70 3.77 4.54
N ASP A 110 -5.88 4.32 4.82
CA ASP A 110 -6.87 3.67 5.70
C ASP A 110 -7.41 2.35 5.12
N TYR A 111 -7.57 2.24 3.80
CA TYR A 111 -7.99 1.02 3.13
C TYR A 111 -6.90 -0.06 3.22
N PHE A 112 -5.64 0.31 3.04
CA PHE A 112 -4.50 -0.60 3.25
C PHE A 112 -4.49 -1.15 4.68
N GLU A 113 -4.70 -0.30 5.69
CA GLU A 113 -4.82 -0.72 7.09
C GLU A 113 -5.96 -1.73 7.29
N LYS A 114 -7.14 -1.41 6.75
CA LYS A 114 -8.34 -2.27 6.85
C LYS A 114 -8.06 -3.64 6.25
N ILE A 115 -7.53 -3.73 5.03
CA ILE A 115 -7.23 -5.03 4.41
C ILE A 115 -6.04 -5.74 5.07
N GLY A 116 -5.05 -5.01 5.57
CA GLY A 116 -3.91 -5.56 6.29
C GLY A 116 -4.35 -6.33 7.54
N LYS A 117 -5.28 -5.76 8.30
CA LYS A 117 -5.89 -6.42 9.46
C LYS A 117 -6.75 -7.63 9.08
N GLN A 118 -7.46 -7.57 7.95
CA GLN A 118 -8.21 -8.73 7.45
C GLN A 118 -7.27 -9.86 7.01
N TYR A 119 -6.21 -9.53 6.29
CA TYR A 119 -5.19 -10.47 5.83
C TYR A 119 -4.54 -11.21 7.00
N GLN A 120 -4.18 -10.52 8.08
CA GLN A 120 -3.61 -11.16 9.27
C GLN A 120 -4.54 -12.18 9.89
N LYS A 121 -5.82 -11.82 10.08
CA LYS A 121 -6.83 -12.75 10.62
C LYS A 121 -7.01 -13.98 9.74
N TRP A 122 -6.93 -13.79 8.43
CA TRP A 122 -6.98 -14.87 7.44
C TRP A 122 -5.72 -15.74 7.45
N TRP A 123 -4.54 -15.14 7.66
CA TRP A 123 -3.25 -15.82 7.64
C TRP A 123 -2.93 -16.58 8.93
N GLU A 124 -3.32 -16.08 10.10
CA GLU A 124 -3.09 -16.72 11.41
C GLU A 124 -3.43 -18.22 11.47
N PRO A 125 -4.62 -18.69 11.03
CA PRO A 125 -4.93 -20.12 11.04
C PRO A 125 -4.09 -20.92 10.05
N LYS A 126 -3.66 -20.32 8.92
CA LYS A 126 -2.77 -20.97 7.95
C LYS A 126 -1.36 -21.08 8.50
N ALA A 127 -0.82 -20.02 9.09
CA ALA A 127 0.49 -20.00 9.72
C ALA A 127 0.61 -21.04 10.85
N LYS A 128 -0.45 -21.23 11.66
CA LYS A 128 -0.48 -22.26 12.71
C LYS A 128 -0.41 -23.70 12.16
N LYS A 129 -0.94 -23.94 10.94
CA LYS A 129 -0.87 -25.24 10.26
C LYS A 129 0.49 -25.48 9.61
N ILE A 130 1.16 -24.42 9.16
CA ILE A 130 2.49 -24.45 8.54
C ILE A 130 3.60 -24.45 9.61
N LYS A 131 3.32 -24.85 10.86
CA LYS A 131 4.39 -25.18 11.79
C LYS A 131 5.15 -26.39 11.23
N LEU A 132 6.15 -26.08 10.41
CA LEU A 132 7.16 -27.00 9.88
C LEU A 132 7.62 -27.86 11.07
N PRO A 133 7.78 -29.18 10.89
CA PRO A 133 8.43 -29.98 11.91
C PRO A 133 9.74 -29.27 12.26
N GLU A 134 9.88 -28.94 13.54
CA GLU A 134 11.05 -28.28 14.11
C GLU A 134 12.27 -29.00 13.54
N ALA A 135 13.08 -28.28 12.75
CA ALA A 135 14.24 -28.86 12.08
C ALA A 135 14.97 -29.71 13.12
N PRO A 136 15.26 -31.00 12.84
CA PRO A 136 15.88 -31.87 13.81
C PRO A 136 17.07 -31.11 14.35
N LYS A 137 17.09 -30.88 15.68
CA LYS A 137 18.22 -30.28 16.39
C LYS A 137 19.45 -30.93 15.79
N ILE A 138 20.19 -30.17 14.99
CA ILE A 138 21.47 -30.62 14.49
C ILE A 138 22.29 -30.71 15.75
N GLU A 139 22.34 -31.91 16.32
CA GLU A 139 23.31 -32.29 17.34
C GLU A 139 24.63 -31.75 16.85
N ALA A 140 25.21 -30.89 17.68
CA ALA A 140 26.36 -30.05 17.40
C ALA A 140 27.33 -30.81 16.48
N ARG A 141 27.36 -30.43 15.20
CA ARG A 141 28.38 -30.89 14.27
C ARG A 141 29.70 -30.60 14.98
N VAL A 142 30.40 -31.68 15.31
CA VAL A 142 31.73 -31.66 15.91
C VAL A 142 32.55 -30.60 15.17
N PRO A 143 33.20 -29.65 15.88
CA PRO A 143 33.96 -28.59 15.22
C PRO A 143 35.02 -29.25 14.34
N VAL A 144 34.80 -29.19 13.03
CA VAL A 144 35.79 -29.60 12.05
C VAL A 144 36.97 -28.66 12.27
N ARG A 145 38.08 -29.21 12.78
CA ARG A 145 39.32 -28.47 13.00
C ARG A 145 39.66 -27.72 11.70
N PRO A 146 40.00 -26.42 11.77
CA PRO A 146 40.45 -25.69 10.60
C PRO A 146 41.71 -26.38 10.06
N VAL A 147 41.59 -26.98 8.88
CA VAL A 147 42.77 -27.40 8.10
C VAL A 147 43.51 -26.12 7.75
N ALA A 148 44.75 -26.01 8.22
CA ALA A 148 45.61 -24.86 7.97
C ALA A 148 45.66 -24.58 6.46
N ARG A 149 45.08 -23.45 6.04
CA ARG A 149 45.26 -22.97 4.67
C ARG A 149 46.73 -22.59 4.51
N PRO A 150 47.43 -23.08 3.48
CA PRO A 150 48.76 -22.59 3.15
C PRO A 150 48.64 -21.11 2.76
N THR A 151 49.33 -20.27 3.53
CA THR A 151 49.49 -18.84 3.30
C THR A 151 50.25 -18.62 2.00
N LEU A 152 49.55 -18.30 0.91
CA LEU A 152 50.21 -17.80 -0.30
C LEU A 152 50.65 -16.36 -0.05
N VAL A 153 51.90 -16.20 0.36
CA VAL A 153 52.61 -14.92 0.35
C VAL A 153 52.79 -14.52 -1.11
N GLN A 154 51.95 -13.61 -1.62
CA GLN A 154 52.31 -12.79 -2.77
C GLN A 154 52.47 -11.35 -2.32
N ALA A 155 53.71 -11.03 -1.99
CA ALA A 155 54.25 -9.70 -2.12
C ALA A 155 54.44 -9.40 -3.60
N THR A 156 53.89 -8.30 -4.12
CA THR A 156 54.69 -7.30 -4.84
C THR A 156 53.89 -6.03 -5.12
N ARG A 157 54.50 -4.93 -4.69
CA ARG A 157 54.15 -3.55 -5.04
C ARG A 157 54.21 -3.39 -6.56
N PHE A 158 53.13 -2.91 -7.16
CA PHE A 158 53.23 -2.12 -8.38
C PHE A 158 52.81 -0.68 -8.04
N ALA A 159 53.83 0.12 -7.73
CA ALA A 159 53.77 1.56 -7.90
C ALA A 159 53.45 1.82 -9.38
N ARG A 160 52.37 2.53 -9.65
CA ARG A 160 52.06 3.01 -11.01
C ARG A 160 52.65 4.43 -11.13
N PRO A 161 53.66 4.64 -12.00
CA PRO A 161 54.20 5.97 -12.29
C PRO A 161 53.16 6.78 -13.07
N GLY A 162 53.20 8.10 -12.89
CA GLY A 162 52.25 9.05 -13.44
C GLY A 162 52.10 8.97 -14.95
N THR A 163 50.86 9.11 -15.41
CA THR A 163 50.52 9.51 -16.78
C THR A 163 49.80 10.84 -16.68
N GLY A 164 50.38 11.84 -17.34
CA GLY A 164 50.01 13.24 -17.25
C GLY A 164 48.58 13.48 -17.73
N MET A 165 47.85 14.27 -16.94
CA MET A 165 46.68 15.00 -17.42
C MET A 165 47.16 16.10 -18.38
N PRO A 166 46.68 16.15 -19.63
CA PRO A 166 46.87 17.32 -20.46
C PRO A 166 46.08 18.51 -19.88
N ALA A 167 46.70 19.68 -20.00
CA ALA A 167 46.21 20.95 -19.53
C ALA A 167 44.77 21.23 -19.98
N ARG A 168 43.92 21.58 -19.02
CA ARG A 168 42.60 22.15 -19.24
C ARG A 168 42.78 23.54 -19.90
N PRO A 169 42.24 23.78 -21.11
CA PRO A 169 42.29 25.09 -21.71
C PRO A 169 41.50 26.10 -20.87
N ALA A 170 42.10 27.27 -20.74
CA ALA A 170 41.63 28.40 -19.95
C ALA A 170 40.28 28.95 -20.46
N ALA A 171 39.49 29.38 -19.47
CA ALA A 171 38.57 30.52 -19.50
C ALA A 171 38.13 31.03 -20.90
N ALA A 172 36.96 30.57 -21.36
CA ALA A 172 36.12 31.37 -22.23
C ALA A 172 35.18 32.21 -21.35
N ALA A 173 35.17 33.51 -21.66
CA ALA A 173 34.61 34.59 -20.90
C ALA A 173 33.10 34.48 -20.62
N VAL A 174 32.75 35.01 -19.45
CA VAL A 174 31.42 35.44 -19.06
C VAL A 174 30.83 36.38 -20.13
N ALA A 175 29.88 35.87 -20.91
CA ALA A 175 29.01 36.72 -21.74
C ALA A 175 27.93 37.34 -20.84
N ARG A 176 27.98 38.67 -20.74
CA ARG A 176 27.02 39.52 -20.04
C ARG A 176 25.57 39.25 -20.51
N PRO A 177 24.56 39.31 -19.62
CA PRO A 177 23.17 39.40 -20.03
C PRO A 177 22.94 40.80 -20.65
N GLY A 178 22.57 40.82 -21.93
CA GLY A 178 22.13 42.04 -22.61
C GLY A 178 20.80 42.58 -22.07
N PRO A 179 20.52 43.89 -22.22
CA PRO A 179 19.26 44.48 -21.79
C PRO A 179 18.11 43.94 -22.64
N ARG A 180 17.04 43.50 -21.97
CA ARG A 180 15.79 43.09 -22.63
C ARG A 180 15.18 44.31 -23.35
N PRO A 181 14.80 44.20 -24.63
CA PRO A 181 14.06 45.26 -25.29
C PRO A 181 12.65 45.34 -24.71
N VAL A 182 12.30 46.53 -24.22
CA VAL A 182 10.94 46.95 -23.93
C VAL A 182 10.31 47.41 -25.25
N GLY A 183 9.30 46.67 -25.72
CA GLY A 183 8.36 47.07 -26.77
C GLY A 183 7.15 46.12 -26.70
N LEU A 184 5.93 46.56 -26.32
CA LEU A 184 4.95 47.20 -27.21
C LEU A 184 4.86 46.42 -28.54
N ARG A 185 3.79 45.73 -28.94
CA ARG A 185 2.33 45.87 -28.74
C ARG A 185 1.62 44.61 -29.32
N PRO A 186 0.27 44.49 -29.20
CA PRO A 186 -0.50 43.26 -29.48
C PRO A 186 -1.09 43.19 -30.90
N ALA A 187 -1.13 41.98 -31.47
CA ALA A 187 -1.99 41.48 -32.56
C ALA A 187 -1.55 40.03 -32.84
N GLY A 188 -2.34 39.03 -33.18
CA GLY A 188 -3.75 38.94 -33.46
C GLY A 188 -4.18 37.48 -33.26
N ARG A 189 -5.46 37.30 -32.94
CA ARG A 189 -6.11 36.03 -32.66
C ARG A 189 -6.65 35.47 -33.98
N PRO A 190 -6.23 34.28 -34.48
CA PRO A 190 -6.93 33.67 -35.60
C PRO A 190 -8.26 33.11 -35.12
N SER A 191 -9.33 33.81 -35.47
CA SER A 191 -10.70 33.32 -35.39
C SER A 191 -10.91 32.30 -36.51
N GLY A 192 -10.77 31.02 -36.19
CA GLY A 192 -11.15 29.91 -37.06
C GLY A 192 -12.53 29.39 -36.67
N LEU A 193 -13.57 29.87 -37.36
CA LEU A 193 -14.93 29.39 -37.32
C LEU A 193 -14.99 27.97 -37.92
N ALA A 194 -15.41 26.98 -37.13
CA ALA A 194 -15.90 25.71 -37.65
C ALA A 194 -17.25 25.38 -37.02
N ALA A 195 -18.19 25.08 -37.91
CA ALA A 195 -19.64 25.00 -37.77
C ALA A 195 -20.16 24.21 -36.55
N ARG A 196 -21.16 24.83 -35.89
CA ARG A 196 -22.20 24.16 -35.09
C ARG A 196 -23.04 23.24 -35.99
N PRO A 197 -23.26 21.97 -35.62
CA PRO A 197 -24.44 21.25 -36.07
C PRO A 197 -25.64 21.59 -35.18
N SER A 198 -26.75 21.75 -35.86
CA SER A 198 -28.06 22.17 -35.39
C SER A 198 -28.67 21.21 -34.37
N ARG A 199 -29.25 21.82 -33.34
CA ARG A 199 -30.23 21.29 -32.39
C ARG A 199 -31.42 20.60 -33.11
N PRO A 200 -31.82 19.39 -32.69
CA PRO A 200 -33.22 18.98 -32.78
C PRO A 200 -33.90 19.21 -31.44
N ALA A 201 -34.99 19.97 -31.48
CA ALA A 201 -35.95 20.09 -30.41
C ALA A 201 -36.84 18.83 -30.39
N ALA A 202 -36.92 18.15 -29.25
CA ALA A 202 -38.09 17.35 -28.90
C ALA A 202 -38.13 17.18 -27.38
N ARG A 203 -39.06 17.92 -26.78
CA ARG A 203 -39.43 17.92 -25.37
C ARG A 203 -40.46 16.82 -25.16
N PRO A 204 -40.22 15.75 -24.40
CA PRO A 204 -41.30 14.88 -23.98
C PRO A 204 -42.10 15.58 -22.89
N SER A 205 -43.39 15.70 -23.17
CA SER A 205 -44.46 16.19 -22.31
C SER A 205 -44.47 15.50 -20.95
N ARG A 206 -44.48 16.33 -19.92
CA ARG A 206 -44.76 16.03 -18.51
C ARG A 206 -46.22 15.56 -18.38
N PRO A 207 -46.52 14.33 -17.92
CA PRO A 207 -47.87 13.99 -17.52
C PRO A 207 -48.17 14.58 -16.15
N ALA A 208 -49.33 15.19 -16.06
CA ALA A 208 -49.90 15.77 -14.86
C ALA A 208 -50.18 14.73 -13.77
N ALA A 209 -50.27 15.25 -12.55
CA ALA A 209 -50.67 14.61 -11.33
C ALA A 209 -51.72 13.50 -11.49
N ARG A 210 -51.45 12.33 -10.88
CA ARG A 210 -52.51 11.47 -10.38
C ARG A 210 -52.29 11.22 -8.89
N ARG A 211 -53.01 12.00 -8.11
CA ARG A 211 -53.33 11.71 -6.71
C ARG A 211 -54.05 10.37 -6.66
N SER A 212 -53.53 9.43 -5.88
CA SER A 212 -54.33 8.40 -5.24
C SER A 212 -53.63 7.95 -3.96
N ARG A 213 -54.11 8.50 -2.83
CA ARG A 213 -54.12 7.77 -1.56
C ARG A 213 -54.78 6.41 -1.81
N PRO A 214 -54.30 5.35 -1.15
CA PRO A 214 -55.16 4.80 -0.12
C PRO A 214 -54.44 4.55 1.21
N THR A 215 -55.28 4.64 2.22
CA THR A 215 -55.11 4.32 3.63
C THR A 215 -54.72 2.86 3.92
N ALA A 216 -54.13 2.71 5.11
CA ALA A 216 -54.04 1.49 5.92
C ALA A 216 -52.97 0.47 5.50
N ARG A 217 -52.04 0.15 6.42
CA ARG A 217 -52.21 -0.98 7.35
C ARG A 217 -50.94 -1.24 8.17
N ARG A 218 -51.01 -0.87 9.45
CA ARG A 218 -50.76 -1.71 10.63
C ARG A 218 -49.50 -2.60 10.66
N SER A 219 -48.72 -2.34 11.71
CA SER A 219 -48.04 -3.31 12.60
C SER A 219 -46.92 -4.19 12.05
N ARG A 220 -45.69 -3.87 12.49
CA ARG A 220 -44.75 -4.83 13.09
C ARG A 220 -43.64 -4.03 13.81
N SER A 221 -43.80 -3.81 15.12
CA SER A 221 -43.23 -4.65 16.20
C SER A 221 -41.71 -4.48 16.31
N ALA A 222 -41.21 -3.55 17.14
CA ALA A 222 -41.01 -3.78 18.58
C ALA A 222 -40.22 -5.06 18.94
N LYS A 223 -39.17 -5.41 18.18
CA LYS A 223 -38.30 -6.58 18.46
C LYS A 223 -36.79 -6.32 18.56
N SER A 224 -36.30 -5.08 18.56
CA SER A 224 -34.86 -4.81 18.73
C SER A 224 -34.44 -4.23 20.09
N ALA A 225 -35.37 -3.75 20.92
CA ALA A 225 -35.04 -3.12 22.21
C ALA A 225 -34.90 -4.12 23.40
N ALA A 226 -35.45 -5.34 23.29
CA ALA A 226 -35.46 -6.31 24.40
C ALA A 226 -34.19 -7.18 24.52
N LYS A 227 -33.25 -7.12 23.57
CA LYS A 227 -32.04 -7.97 23.61
C LYS A 227 -30.83 -7.32 24.31
N ARG A 228 -30.88 -6.02 24.63
CA ARG A 228 -29.79 -5.31 25.33
C ARG A 228 -29.93 -5.26 26.86
N ALA A 229 -31.06 -5.66 27.44
CA ALA A 229 -31.26 -5.63 28.89
C ALA A 229 -30.94 -6.95 29.63
N ARG A 230 -30.65 -8.05 28.91
CA ARG A 230 -30.44 -9.38 29.53
C ARG A 230 -28.97 -9.79 29.69
N ALA A 231 -28.03 -9.05 29.13
CA ALA A 231 -26.59 -9.36 29.21
C ALA A 231 -25.88 -8.72 30.43
N SER A 232 -26.52 -7.78 31.14
CA SER A 232 -25.91 -7.06 32.28
C SER A 232 -26.20 -7.67 33.65
N ARG A 233 -27.08 -8.69 33.76
CA ARG A 233 -27.43 -9.34 35.04
C ARG A 233 -26.65 -10.63 35.37
N SER A 234 -25.83 -11.15 34.45
CA SER A 234 -25.14 -12.44 34.65
C SER A 234 -23.74 -12.35 35.28
N ARG A 235 -23.22 -11.16 35.62
CA ARG A 235 -21.83 -10.99 36.10
C ARG A 235 -21.67 -10.75 37.61
N LYS A 236 -22.74 -10.79 38.41
CA LYS A 236 -22.67 -10.48 39.86
C LYS A 236 -22.77 -11.67 40.84
N ALA A 237 -22.81 -12.93 40.39
CA ALA A 237 -23.05 -14.08 41.28
C ALA A 237 -21.84 -15.04 41.51
N GLY A 238 -20.62 -14.67 41.10
CA GLY A 238 -19.51 -15.64 40.99
C GLY A 238 -18.29 -15.45 41.88
N LYS A 239 -18.34 -14.71 42.99
CA LYS A 239 -17.16 -14.50 43.84
C LYS A 239 -17.46 -14.52 45.34
N ALA A 240 -17.86 -15.69 45.84
CA ALA A 240 -17.87 -15.98 47.28
C ALA A 240 -17.73 -17.50 47.52
N LYS A 241 -16.49 -18.00 47.59
CA LYS A 241 -16.05 -19.15 48.46
C LYS A 241 -14.69 -19.71 48.01
N LYS A 242 -13.63 -19.33 48.72
CA LYS A 242 -12.46 -20.14 49.07
C LYS A 242 -11.59 -19.25 49.95
N GLY A 243 -11.17 -19.61 51.14
CA GLY A 243 -11.20 -20.87 51.85
C GLY A 243 -10.22 -20.68 53.00
N ARG A 244 -10.76 -20.60 54.21
CA ARG A 244 -10.05 -20.53 55.49
C ARG A 244 -9.77 -21.95 55.94
N ARG A 245 -8.51 -22.33 56.14
CA ARG A 245 -7.99 -23.44 56.98
C ARG A 245 -6.50 -23.13 57.16
N ARG A 246 -6.11 -22.66 58.35
CA ARG A 246 -5.65 -23.43 59.51
C ARG A 246 -4.32 -24.10 59.21
#